data_AF-S7SYV9-F1
#
_entry.id   AF-S7SYV9-F1
#
_cell.length_a   1.000
_cell.length_b   1.000
_cell.length_c   1.000
_cell.angle_alpha   90.00
_cell.angle_beta   90.00
_cell.angle_gamma   90.00
#
_symmetry.space_group_name_H-M   'P 1'
#
loop_
_entity.id
_entity.type
_entity.pdbx_description
1 polymer ?
#
loop_
_entity_poly.entity_id
_entity_poly.type
_entity_poly.pdbx_seq_one_letter_code
_entity_poly.pdbx_strand_id
1 'polypeptide(L)'
;MGFSYEEIEDMKVAVSEACNNAVLHAYNGRGGIIHLRFEMRADALSIIIKDEGKGFDYKRVSKQAAPLSAKPLEDVKAGGLGLFLMEALMDDVTVTTKGGTEVRLTKFRHRGEGEHAHDCISPSSVQEQA
;
A
#
# COMPACT_ATOMS: atom_id res chain seq x y z
N MET A 1 14.75 -7.18 2.44
CA MET A 1 13.72 -6.60 3.32
C MET A 1 13.10 -7.63 4.28
N GLY A 2 13.32 -8.94 4.12
CA GLY A 2 12.86 -9.93 5.09
C GLY A 2 11.34 -10.15 5.10
N PHE A 3 10.68 -9.91 3.97
CA PHE A 3 9.29 -10.29 3.73
C PHE A 3 9.27 -11.59 2.92
N SER A 4 8.28 -12.44 3.17
CA SER A 4 8.02 -13.65 2.38
C SER A 4 7.53 -13.27 0.97
N TYR A 5 7.55 -14.25 0.06
CA TYR A 5 7.00 -14.05 -1.28
C TYR A 5 5.50 -13.73 -1.23
N GLU A 6 4.75 -14.42 -0.36
CA GLU A 6 3.31 -14.18 -0.17
C GLU A 6 3.04 -12.76 0.34
N GLU A 7 3.80 -12.29 1.33
CA GLU A 7 3.68 -10.91 1.82
C GLU A 7 3.97 -9.87 0.73
N ILE A 8 4.91 -10.17 -0.18
CA ILE A 8 5.20 -9.29 -1.32
C ILE A 8 4.03 -9.27 -2.31
N GLU A 9 3.42 -10.42 -2.62
CA GLU A 9 2.25 -10.49 -3.50
C GLU A 9 1.04 -9.77 -2.88
N ASP A 10 0.81 -9.96 -1.58
CA ASP A 10 -0.24 -9.26 -0.82
C ASP A 10 -0.04 -7.73 -0.88
N MET A 11 1.18 -7.25 -0.65
CA MET A 11 1.52 -5.84 -0.77
C MET A 11 1.28 -5.31 -2.19
N LYS A 12 1.59 -6.08 -3.25
CA LYS A 12 1.33 -5.67 -4.63
C LYS A 12 -0.16 -5.49 -4.91
N VAL A 13 -1.00 -6.40 -4.41
CA VAL A 13 -2.46 -6.28 -4.55
C VAL A 13 -2.94 -5.03 -3.83
N ALA A 14 -2.54 -4.82 -2.58
CA ALA A 14 -2.95 -3.63 -1.81
C ALA A 14 -2.52 -2.31 -2.48
N VAL A 15 -1.29 -2.23 -2.99
CA VAL A 15 -0.80 -1.06 -3.73
C VAL A 15 -1.58 -0.87 -5.04
N SER A 16 -1.93 -1.96 -5.72
CA SER A 16 -2.71 -1.90 -6.96
C SER A 16 -4.11 -1.32 -6.71
N GLU A 17 -4.76 -1.71 -5.61
CA GLU A 17 -6.05 -1.15 -5.21
C GLU A 17 -5.96 0.33 -4.85
N ALA A 18 -4.90 0.74 -4.12
CA ALA A 18 -4.66 2.16 -3.81
C ALA A 18 -4.47 3.00 -5.09
N CYS A 19 -3.66 2.52 -6.03
CA CYS A 19 -3.43 3.18 -7.31
C CYS A 19 -4.69 3.21 -8.18
N ASN A 20 -5.44 2.10 -8.24
CA ASN A 20 -6.70 2.03 -8.98
C ASN A 20 -7.71 3.05 -8.44
N ASN A 21 -7.80 3.19 -7.12
CA ASN A 21 -8.64 4.21 -6.47
C ASN A 21 -8.22 5.63 -6.89
N ALA A 22 -6.92 5.93 -6.90
CA ALA A 22 -6.43 7.22 -7.38
C ALA A 22 -6.79 7.48 -8.85
N VAL A 23 -6.59 6.49 -9.74
CA VAL A 23 -6.93 6.64 -11.17
C VAL A 23 -8.43 6.86 -11.38
N LEU A 24 -9.28 6.04 -10.75
CA LEU A 24 -10.72 6.07 -10.94
C LEU A 24 -11.39 7.31 -10.34
N HIS A 25 -10.92 7.74 -9.17
CA HIS A 25 -11.64 8.75 -8.37
C HIS A 25 -10.97 10.12 -8.34
N ALA A 26 -9.65 10.21 -8.47
CA ALA A 26 -8.95 11.48 -8.28
C ALA A 26 -9.13 12.42 -9.49
N TYR A 27 -9.09 11.87 -10.72
CA TYR A 27 -8.90 12.68 -11.92
C TYR A 27 -10.11 12.76 -12.88
N ASN A 28 -11.24 12.11 -12.58
CA ASN A 28 -12.47 12.14 -13.42
C ASN A 28 -12.19 11.88 -14.92
N GLY A 29 -11.33 10.90 -15.22
CA GLY A 29 -10.95 10.57 -16.61
C GLY A 29 -9.95 11.53 -17.26
N ARG A 30 -9.40 12.50 -16.52
CA ARG A 30 -8.25 13.31 -16.97
C ARG A 30 -6.93 12.66 -16.53
N GLY A 31 -5.84 12.99 -17.21
CA GLY A 31 -4.51 12.61 -16.75
C GLY A 31 -4.14 13.31 -15.44
N GLY A 32 -3.33 12.65 -14.61
CA GLY A 32 -2.84 13.18 -13.35
C GLY A 32 -1.59 12.40 -12.90
N ILE A 33 -0.93 12.89 -11.85
CA ILE A 33 0.29 12.28 -11.32
C ILE A 33 -0.04 11.51 -10.05
N ILE A 34 0.44 10.28 -9.94
CA ILE A 34 0.40 9.51 -8.71
C ILE A 34 1.82 9.47 -8.16
N HIS A 35 1.99 9.96 -6.94
CA HIS A 35 3.26 9.94 -6.22
C HIS A 35 3.32 8.67 -5.37
N LEU A 36 4.35 7.86 -5.62
CA LEU A 36 4.67 6.67 -4.83
C LEU A 36 5.93 6.95 -4.00
N ARG A 37 5.85 6.69 -2.70
CA ARG A 37 6.98 6.78 -1.77
C ARG A 37 7.06 5.52 -0.93
N PHE A 38 8.28 5.03 -0.74
CA PHE A 38 8.58 3.92 0.15
C PHE A 38 9.36 4.45 1.35
N GLU A 39 8.88 4.14 2.54
CA GLU A 39 9.54 4.46 3.81
C GLU A 39 9.90 3.15 4.50
N MET A 40 11.19 2.81 4.47
CA MET A 40 11.73 1.62 5.13
C MET A 40 12.11 1.94 6.57
N ARG A 41 11.59 1.15 7.51
CA ARG A 41 12.02 1.11 8.92
C ARG A 41 12.67 -0.23 9.22
N ALA A 42 13.26 -0.37 10.41
CA ALA A 42 13.90 -1.61 10.82
C ALA A 42 12.93 -2.80 10.83
N ASP A 43 11.68 -2.55 11.21
CA ASP A 43 10.62 -3.50 11.50
C ASP A 43 9.41 -3.38 10.57
N ALA A 44 9.42 -2.46 9.59
CA ALA A 44 8.26 -2.24 8.72
C ALA A 44 8.64 -1.62 7.37
N LEU A 45 7.79 -1.83 6.38
CA LEU A 45 7.75 -1.07 5.13
C LEU A 45 6.42 -0.31 5.07
N SER A 46 6.50 1.01 4.91
CA SER A 46 5.34 1.83 4.57
C SER A 46 5.41 2.24 3.09
N ILE A 47 4.32 2.02 2.37
CA ILE A 47 4.12 2.44 0.98
C ILE A 47 3.07 3.53 0.98
N ILE A 48 3.44 4.71 0.50
CA ILE A 48 2.59 5.90 0.48
C ILE A 48 2.25 6.22 -0.97
N ILE A 49 0.96 6.23 -1.26
CA ILE A 49 0.37 6.54 -2.56
C ILE A 49 -0.38 7.85 -2.42
N LYS A 50 0.02 8.89 -3.16
CA LYS A 50 -0.62 10.19 -3.11
C LYS A 50 -1.04 10.66 -4.50
N ASP A 51 -2.28 11.14 -4.60
CA ASP A 51 -2.78 11.88 -5.75
C ASP A 51 -3.09 13.34 -5.36
N GLU A 52 -3.20 14.20 -6.38
CA GLU A 52 -3.58 15.61 -6.26
C GLU A 52 -5.01 15.86 -6.76
N GLY A 53 -5.81 14.81 -6.92
CA GLY A 53 -7.14 14.92 -7.50
C GLY A 53 -8.19 15.43 -6.52
N LYS A 54 -9.45 15.40 -6.96
CA LYS A 54 -10.58 15.68 -6.07
C LYS A 54 -10.70 14.49 -5.12
N GLY A 55 -10.11 14.64 -3.94
CA GLY A 55 -9.97 13.55 -2.97
C GLY A 55 -11.25 12.73 -2.78
N PHE A 56 -11.07 11.44 -2.54
CA PHE A 56 -12.17 10.50 -2.36
C PHE A 56 -12.78 10.63 -0.95
N ASP A 57 -14.11 10.56 -0.82
CA ASP A 57 -14.78 10.60 0.49
C ASP A 57 -14.66 9.24 1.20
N TYR A 58 -13.46 9.01 1.77
CA TYR A 58 -13.10 7.83 2.53
C TYR A 58 -14.10 7.50 3.64
N LYS A 59 -14.60 8.53 4.35
CA LYS A 59 -15.53 8.35 5.48
C LYS A 59 -16.88 7.79 5.04
N ARG A 60 -17.29 8.05 3.80
CA ARG A 60 -18.54 7.52 3.24
C ARG A 60 -18.40 6.07 2.80
N VAL A 61 -17.21 5.66 2.37
CA VAL A 61 -16.94 4.30 1.88
C VAL A 61 -16.58 3.35 3.02
N SER A 62 -15.80 3.78 4.01
CA SER A 62 -15.54 2.97 5.21
C SER A 62 -16.81 2.67 6.01
N LYS A 63 -17.77 3.62 6.06
CA LYS A 63 -19.10 3.39 6.66
C LYS A 63 -19.97 2.39 5.89
N GLN A 64 -19.70 2.19 4.59
CA GLN A 64 -20.41 1.23 3.75
C GLN A 64 -19.73 -0.13 3.72
N ALA A 65 -18.42 -0.18 3.99
CA ALA A 65 -17.67 -1.38 4.32
C ALA A 65 -18.08 -1.88 5.72
N ALA A 66 -19.30 -2.37 5.84
CA ALA A 66 -19.64 -3.24 6.96
C ALA A 66 -18.75 -4.50 6.90
N PRO A 67 -18.41 -5.14 8.03
CA PRO A 67 -17.72 -6.42 8.01
C PRO A 67 -18.46 -7.37 7.05
N LEU A 68 -17.75 -7.95 6.10
CA LEU A 68 -18.30 -8.89 5.11
C LEU A 68 -19.04 -10.08 5.75
N SER A 69 -18.89 -10.31 7.06
CA SER A 69 -19.69 -11.27 7.82
C SER A 69 -21.19 -10.93 7.89
N ALA A 70 -21.61 -9.73 7.52
CA ALA A 70 -22.99 -9.26 7.67
C ALA A 70 -23.73 -8.98 6.34
N LYS A 71 -23.08 -9.12 5.17
CA LYS A 71 -23.73 -8.86 3.86
C LYS A 71 -23.23 -9.81 2.77
N PRO A 72 -24.11 -10.26 1.84
CA PRO A 72 -23.69 -10.97 0.63
C PRO A 72 -22.69 -10.12 -0.17
N LEU A 73 -21.66 -10.76 -0.73
CA LEU A 73 -20.66 -10.14 -1.63
C LEU A 73 -21.32 -9.39 -2.81
N GLU A 74 -22.52 -9.80 -3.18
CA GLU A 74 -23.38 -9.22 -4.23
C GLU A 74 -23.83 -7.77 -3.92
N ASP A 75 -23.85 -7.37 -2.64
CA ASP A 75 -24.26 -6.03 -2.17
C ASP A 75 -23.07 -5.08 -1.93
N VAL A 76 -21.83 -5.54 -2.14
CA VAL A 76 -20.65 -4.68 -2.03
C VAL A 76 -20.60 -3.77 -3.26
N LYS A 77 -21.11 -2.55 -3.09
CA LYS A 77 -21.06 -1.52 -4.15
C LYS A 77 -19.65 -1.41 -4.73
N ALA A 78 -19.57 -1.32 -6.05
CA ALA A 78 -18.37 -1.01 -6.79
C ALA A 78 -17.66 0.20 -6.15
N GLY A 79 -16.48 -0.03 -5.58
CA GLY A 79 -15.69 0.95 -4.81
C GLY A 79 -15.43 0.59 -3.35
N GLY A 80 -16.13 -0.39 -2.76
CA GLY A 80 -15.90 -0.84 -1.37
C GLY A 80 -14.87 -1.97 -1.22
N LEU A 81 -14.66 -2.78 -2.27
CA LEU A 81 -13.80 -3.96 -2.22
C LEU A 81 -12.31 -3.61 -2.10
N GLY A 82 -11.85 -2.57 -2.81
CA GLY A 82 -10.44 -2.19 -2.81
C GLY A 82 -9.94 -1.77 -1.43
N LEU A 83 -10.77 -1.06 -0.65
CA LEU A 83 -10.44 -0.73 0.74
C LEU A 83 -10.37 -1.98 1.62
N PHE A 84 -11.33 -2.88 1.49
CA PHE A 84 -11.32 -4.15 2.21
C PHE A 84 -10.06 -4.99 1.91
N LEU A 85 -9.67 -5.07 0.64
CA LEU A 85 -8.44 -5.78 0.24
C LEU A 85 -7.20 -5.13 0.84
N MET A 86 -7.11 -3.80 0.83
CA MET A 86 -6.00 -3.10 1.48
C MET A 86 -5.95 -3.40 2.98
N GLU A 87 -7.09 -3.34 3.69
CA GLU A 87 -7.18 -3.64 5.13
C GLU A 87 -6.94 -5.12 5.46
N ALA A 88 -7.26 -6.04 4.56
CA ALA A 88 -7.07 -7.47 4.77
C ALA A 88 -5.61 -7.93 4.54
N LEU A 89 -4.88 -7.27 3.64
CA LEU A 89 -3.55 -7.68 3.18
C LEU A 89 -2.41 -6.93 3.90
N MET A 90 -2.69 -5.71 4.37
CA MET A 90 -1.74 -4.86 5.09
C MET A 90 -2.05 -4.87 6.59
N ASP A 91 -1.05 -4.53 7.40
CA ASP A 91 -1.23 -4.53 8.85
C ASP A 91 -1.76 -3.18 9.37
N ASP A 92 -1.47 -2.09 8.66
CA ASP A 92 -2.06 -0.77 8.91
C ASP A 92 -2.35 -0.04 7.60
N VAL A 93 -3.53 0.60 7.54
CA VAL A 93 -3.99 1.41 6.41
C VAL A 93 -4.48 2.75 6.94
N THR A 94 -3.82 3.83 6.53
CA THR A 94 -4.21 5.20 6.88
C THR A 94 -4.52 6.00 5.62
N VAL A 95 -5.66 6.70 5.60
CA VAL A 95 -6.08 7.55 4.47
C VAL A 95 -6.30 8.99 4.91
N THR A 96 -5.66 9.94 4.21
CA THR A 96 -5.79 11.38 4.44
C THR A 96 -6.25 12.08 3.18
N THR A 97 -7.23 12.98 3.28
CA THR A 97 -7.88 13.62 2.11
C THR A 97 -7.66 15.14 2.04
N LYS A 98 -6.58 15.65 2.64
CA LYS A 98 -6.25 17.08 2.66
C LYS A 98 -5.43 17.47 1.43
N GLY A 99 -6.09 18.08 0.44
CA GLY A 99 -5.43 18.57 -0.79
C GLY A 99 -5.08 17.48 -1.81
N GLY A 100 -5.94 16.46 -1.91
CA GLY A 100 -5.71 15.21 -2.64
C GLY A 100 -6.04 14.02 -1.76
N THR A 101 -5.81 12.79 -2.24
CA THR A 101 -5.85 11.59 -1.38
C THR A 101 -4.44 11.07 -1.15
N GLU A 102 -4.09 10.78 0.09
CA GLU A 102 -2.88 10.06 0.47
C GLU A 102 -3.28 8.78 1.21
N VAL A 103 -2.87 7.64 0.68
CA VAL A 103 -3.04 6.31 1.27
C VAL A 103 -1.66 5.84 1.74
N ARG A 104 -1.55 5.49 3.02
CA ARG A 104 -0.37 4.88 3.61
C ARG A 104 -0.70 3.45 3.98
N LEU A 105 0.01 2.51 3.37
CA LEU A 105 -0.07 1.08 3.62
C LEU A 105 1.18 0.62 4.37
N THR A 106 1.05 -0.03 5.51
CA THR A 106 2.20 -0.51 6.29
C THR A 106 2.16 -2.02 6.47
N LYS A 107 3.28 -2.68 6.19
CA LYS A 107 3.52 -4.10 6.51
C LYS A 107 4.67 -4.21 7.50
N PHE A 108 4.45 -4.89 8.61
CA PHE A 108 5.47 -5.19 9.62
C PHE A 108 6.26 -6.42 9.22
N ARG A 109 7.54 -6.41 9.54
CA ARG A 109 8.42 -7.55 9.38
C ARG A 109 8.19 -8.47 10.58
N HIS A 110 7.61 -9.63 10.34
CA HIS A 110 7.60 -10.68 11.35
C HIS A 110 9.01 -11.25 11.44
N ARG A 111 9.72 -10.94 12.53
CA ARG A 111 11.03 -11.53 12.81
C ARG A 111 10.82 -13.00 13.13
N GLY A 112 10.91 -13.86 12.13
CA GLY A 112 11.00 -15.30 12.36
C GLY A 112 12.29 -15.62 13.11
N GLU A 113 12.20 -16.45 14.14
CA GLU A 113 13.35 -17.14 14.73
C GLU A 113 14.04 -17.95 13.62
N GLY A 114 15.07 -17.39 13.00
CA GLY A 114 15.73 -18.01 11.85
C GLY A 114 16.53 -17.03 10.99
N GLU A 115 17.30 -16.12 11.60
CA GLU A 115 18.33 -15.36 10.89
C GLU A 115 19.50 -16.31 10.56
N HIS A 116 19.39 -17.08 9.47
CA HIS A 116 20.59 -17.52 8.77
C HIS A 116 21.16 -16.32 8.00
N ALA A 117 22.29 -15.84 8.52
CA ALA A 117 23.09 -14.77 7.95
C ALA A 117 23.32 -15.00 6.45
N HIS A 118 22.92 -14.02 5.64
CA HIS A 118 23.52 -13.83 4.33
C HIS A 118 24.31 -12.53 4.39
N ASP A 119 25.63 -12.72 4.35
CA ASP A 119 26.66 -11.71 4.41
C ASP A 119 26.42 -10.55 3.44
N CYS A 120 26.70 -9.36 3.97
CA CYS A 120 26.88 -8.13 3.24
C CYS A 120 28.06 -8.26 2.27
N ILE A 121 27.81 -8.13 0.97
CA ILE A 121 28.87 -7.73 0.03
C ILE A 121 28.65 -6.25 -0.30
N SER A 122 29.44 -5.41 0.35
CA SER A 122 29.65 -4.01 -0.01
C SER A 122 30.55 -3.89 -1.25
N PRO A 123 30.22 -3.09 -2.27
CA PRO A 123 31.16 -2.74 -3.31
C PRO A 123 31.97 -1.50 -2.89
N SER A 124 33.18 -1.73 -2.38
CA SER A 124 34.29 -0.77 -2.34
C SER A 124 35.54 -1.62 -2.49
N SER A 125 36.37 -1.52 -3.52
CA SER A 125 36.96 -0.32 -4.09
C SER A 125 37.59 -0.69 -5.43
N VAL A 126 37.30 0.07 -6.49
CA VAL A 126 38.11 0.05 -7.72
C VAL A 126 39.45 0.67 -7.38
N GLN A 127 40.52 -0.12 -7.42
CA GLN A 127 41.89 0.38 -7.35
C GLN A 127 42.27 0.92 -8.73
N GLU A 128 42.47 2.23 -8.79
CA GLU A 128 43.19 2.93 -9.84
C GLU A 128 44.68 2.83 -9.53
N GLN A 129 45.49 2.19 -10.39
CA GLN A 129 46.94 2.42 -10.45
C GLN A 129 47.48 2.28 -11.88
N ALA A 130 47.98 3.43 -12.35
CA ALA A 130 49.16 3.70 -13.19
C ALA A 130 49.44 2.85 -14.45
#